data_AF-A0A6B1I9K9-F1
#
_entry.id   AF-A0A6B1I9K9-F1
#
_cell.length_a   1.000
_cell.length_b   1.000
_cell.length_c   1.000
_cell.angle_alpha   90.00
_cell.angle_beta   90.00
_cell.angle_gamma   90.00
#
_symmetry.space_group_name_H-M   'P 1'
#
loop_
_entity.id
_entity.type
_entity.pdbx_description
1 polymer ?
#
loop_
_entity_poly.entity_id
_entity_poly.type
_entity_poly.pdbx_seq_one_letter_code
_entity_poly.pdbx_strand_id
1 'polypeptide(L)'
;MNKQTTPPTRKAYDPDKLQALLQYIGRLLSNDQERAAFYQCSHTPPPASLRLNALQAQAQHVRPSLHQRGQNVPWCSEGFTLESDTSLGQTIEHAMGAYYVQAKAPMLAVEVLAPQPGERVIDLCAAPGGKATQIAAHMQNSGLLLANEPQRKRMPALVGNLERCGVANHVLTQAPGTMLARYFPNFFDRILVDAPCSGDGIVRKDQNMLAYWSPQDA
;
A
#
# COMPACT_ATOMS: atom_id res chain seq x y z
N MET A 1 34.40 -19.53 12.88
CA MET A 1 34.13 -19.94 11.49
C MET A 1 33.08 -19.02 10.90
N ASN A 2 33.53 -18.04 10.13
CA ASN A 2 32.69 -17.06 9.43
C ASN A 2 31.82 -17.77 8.39
N LYS A 3 30.49 -17.78 8.58
CA LYS A 3 29.58 -17.95 7.46
C LYS A 3 29.51 -16.60 6.75
N GLN A 4 30.33 -16.42 5.72
CA GLN A 4 30.14 -15.37 4.74
C GLN A 4 28.77 -15.60 4.10
N THR A 5 27.76 -14.86 4.55
CA THR A 5 26.49 -14.75 3.84
C THR A 5 26.77 -13.89 2.62
N THR A 6 26.94 -14.53 1.46
CA THR A 6 26.85 -13.86 0.18
C THR A 6 25.53 -13.07 0.15
N PRO A 7 25.55 -11.77 -0.20
CA PRO A 7 24.30 -11.05 -0.41
C PRO A 7 23.51 -11.77 -1.51
N PRO A 8 22.18 -11.91 -1.38
CA PRO A 8 21.38 -12.51 -2.44
C PRO A 8 21.67 -11.73 -3.73
N THR A 9 22.18 -12.43 -4.74
CA THR A 9 22.33 -11.88 -6.08
C THR A 9 20.96 -11.37 -6.50
N ARG A 10 20.88 -10.06 -6.77
CA ARG A 10 19.66 -9.42 -7.25
C ARG A 10 19.31 -10.13 -8.56
N LYS A 11 18.31 -11.03 -8.53
CA LYS A 11 17.90 -11.77 -9.73
C LYS A 11 17.54 -10.72 -10.79
N ALA A 12 18.21 -10.80 -11.93
CA ALA A 12 18.13 -9.81 -12.99
C ALA A 12 16.71 -9.77 -13.60
N TYR A 13 16.37 -8.62 -14.17
CA TYR A 13 15.19 -8.46 -15.02
C TYR A 13 15.16 -9.54 -16.10
N ASP A 14 14.00 -10.19 -16.24
CA ASP A 14 13.78 -11.27 -17.20
C ASP A 14 12.61 -10.87 -18.13
N PRO A 15 12.91 -10.40 -19.36
CA PRO A 15 11.89 -9.94 -20.30
C PRO A 15 10.97 -11.08 -20.76
N ASP A 16 11.45 -12.31 -20.81
CA ASP A 16 10.67 -13.48 -21.24
C ASP A 16 9.62 -13.82 -20.18
N LYS A 17 9.97 -13.69 -18.89
CA LYS A 17 9.01 -13.81 -17.79
C LYS A 17 7.95 -12.72 -17.79
N LEU A 18 8.33 -11.47 -18.08
CA LEU A 18 7.35 -10.40 -18.24
C LEU A 18 6.37 -10.75 -19.36
N GLN A 19 6.89 -11.18 -20.50
CA GLN A 19 6.04 -11.57 -21.63
C GLN A 19 5.13 -12.76 -21.31
N ALA A 20 5.60 -13.75 -20.55
CA ALA A 20 4.81 -14.88 -20.10
C ALA A 20 3.67 -14.47 -19.14
N LEU A 21 3.96 -13.63 -18.14
CA LEU A 21 2.96 -13.06 -17.23
C LEU A 21 1.90 -12.27 -18.01
N LEU A 22 2.36 -11.40 -18.91
CA LEU A 22 1.50 -10.60 -19.75
C LEU A 22 0.60 -11.48 -20.62
N GLN A 23 1.14 -12.49 -21.30
CA GLN A 23 0.34 -13.45 -22.07
C GLN A 23 -0.67 -14.21 -21.21
N TYR A 24 -0.30 -14.60 -19.99
CA TYR A 24 -1.20 -15.28 -19.06
C TYR A 24 -2.39 -14.39 -18.67
N ILE A 25 -2.12 -13.17 -18.17
CA ILE A 25 -3.17 -12.20 -17.81
C ILE A 25 -3.97 -11.77 -19.04
N GLY A 26 -3.31 -11.61 -20.19
CA GLY A 26 -3.95 -11.21 -21.45
C GLY A 26 -5.06 -12.16 -21.90
N ARG A 27 -5.00 -13.45 -21.54
CA ARG A 27 -6.07 -14.42 -21.80
C ARG A 27 -7.35 -14.12 -21.03
N LEU A 28 -7.26 -13.41 -19.91
CA LEU A 28 -8.40 -12.99 -19.09
C LEU A 28 -9.09 -11.74 -19.64
N LEU A 29 -8.46 -11.03 -20.58
CA LEU A 29 -8.99 -9.80 -21.18
C LEU A 29 -9.79 -10.10 -22.44
N SER A 30 -10.97 -9.49 -22.53
CA SER A 30 -12.04 -9.87 -23.45
C SER A 30 -11.74 -9.52 -24.91
N ASN A 31 -10.98 -8.44 -25.16
CA ASN A 31 -10.71 -7.94 -26.50
C ASN A 31 -9.23 -7.54 -26.70
N ASP A 32 -8.82 -7.46 -27.97
CA ASP A 32 -7.44 -7.13 -28.36
C ASP A 32 -7.01 -5.72 -27.97
N GLN A 33 -7.95 -4.78 -27.92
CA GLN A 33 -7.66 -3.40 -27.55
C GLN A 33 -7.29 -3.28 -26.06
N GLU A 34 -8.03 -3.95 -25.18
CA GLU A 34 -7.74 -4.05 -23.74
C GLU A 34 -6.41 -4.77 -23.50
N ARG A 35 -6.16 -5.88 -24.22
CA ARG A 35 -4.87 -6.59 -24.16
C ARG A 35 -3.71 -5.68 -24.55
N ALA A 36 -3.83 -4.97 -25.67
CA ALA A 36 -2.79 -4.06 -26.13
C ALA A 36 -2.56 -2.91 -25.14
N ALA A 37 -3.62 -2.32 -24.60
CA ALA A 37 -3.53 -1.26 -23.59
C ALA A 37 -2.89 -1.77 -22.28
N PHE A 38 -3.23 -2.98 -21.85
CA PHE A 38 -2.62 -3.63 -20.68
C PHE A 38 -1.13 -3.87 -20.88
N TYR A 39 -0.71 -4.39 -22.04
CA TYR A 39 0.70 -4.57 -22.37
C TYR A 39 1.46 -3.25 -22.38
N GLN A 40 0.94 -2.23 -23.06
CA GLN A 40 1.58 -0.92 -23.14
C GLN A 40 1.74 -0.29 -21.74
N CYS A 41 0.70 -0.31 -20.91
CA CYS A 41 0.79 0.30 -19.59
C CYS A 41 1.73 -0.47 -18.65
N SER A 42 1.87 -1.79 -18.81
CA SER A 42 2.77 -2.64 -18.00
C SER A 42 4.25 -2.33 -18.20
N HIS A 43 4.63 -1.77 -19.36
CA HIS A 43 6.00 -1.33 -19.64
C HIS A 43 6.33 0.08 -19.14
N THR A 44 5.32 0.82 -18.64
CA THR A 44 5.52 2.18 -18.13
C THR A 44 5.42 2.21 -16.61
N PRO A 45 6.26 2.97 -15.90
CA PRO A 45 6.12 3.10 -14.45
C PRO A 45 4.75 3.71 -14.11
N PRO A 46 4.12 3.32 -12.98
CA PRO A 46 2.93 4.00 -12.52
C PRO A 46 3.26 5.45 -12.16
N PRO A 47 2.34 6.38 -12.35
CA PRO A 47 2.57 7.77 -11.95
C PRO A 47 2.75 7.86 -10.44
N ALA A 48 3.58 8.81 -10.00
CA ALA A 48 3.79 9.07 -8.58
C ALA A 48 2.45 9.44 -7.94
N SER A 49 2.20 8.89 -6.75
CA SER A 49 0.96 9.14 -6.03
C SER A 49 1.18 9.25 -4.53
N LEU A 50 0.35 10.06 -3.90
CA LEU A 50 0.34 10.28 -2.46
C LEU A 50 -1.10 10.45 -1.97
N ARG A 51 -1.27 10.34 -0.65
CA ARG A 51 -2.52 10.58 0.05
C ARG A 51 -2.31 11.60 1.16
N LEU A 52 -3.05 12.71 1.15
CA LEU A 52 -3.08 13.67 2.24
C LEU A 52 -3.53 13.00 3.55
N ASN A 53 -2.91 13.41 4.64
CA ASN A 53 -3.24 12.90 5.97
C ASN A 53 -4.17 13.88 6.70
N ALA A 54 -5.47 13.58 6.71
CA ALA A 54 -6.47 14.42 7.35
C ALA A 54 -6.30 14.58 8.88
N LEU A 55 -5.50 13.73 9.55
CA LEU A 55 -5.18 13.87 10.97
C LEU A 55 -4.20 15.00 11.27
N GLN A 56 -3.48 15.46 10.25
CA GLN A 56 -2.40 16.42 10.41
C GLN A 56 -2.84 17.77 9.85
N ALA A 57 -2.92 18.78 10.73
CA ALA A 57 -3.36 20.12 10.35
C ALA A 57 -2.56 20.67 9.16
N GLN A 58 -1.25 20.39 9.10
CA GLN A 58 -0.36 20.80 8.02
C GLN A 58 -0.77 20.25 6.63
N ALA A 59 -1.51 19.15 6.53
CA ALA A 59 -1.99 18.61 5.26
C ALA A 59 -2.84 19.62 4.48
N GLN A 60 -3.57 20.50 5.19
CA GLN A 60 -4.39 21.55 4.57
C GLN A 60 -3.55 22.58 3.81
N HIS A 61 -2.30 22.82 4.25
CA HIS A 61 -1.39 23.76 3.59
C HIS A 61 -0.75 23.17 2.33
N VAL A 62 -0.67 21.84 2.24
CA VAL A 62 -0.11 21.13 1.08
C VAL A 62 -1.12 21.01 -0.06
N ARG A 63 -2.41 20.91 0.26
CA ARG A 63 -3.50 20.65 -0.70
C ARG A 63 -3.53 21.61 -1.91
N PRO A 64 -3.41 22.96 -1.76
CA PRO A 64 -3.42 23.87 -2.90
C PRO A 64 -2.27 23.61 -3.88
N SER A 65 -1.07 23.32 -3.38
CA SER A 65 0.09 23.00 -4.21
C SER A 65 -0.13 21.70 -5.00
N LEU A 66 -0.77 20.70 -4.39
CA LEU A 66 -1.10 19.45 -5.08
C LEU A 66 -2.14 19.64 -6.19
N HIS A 67 -3.13 20.51 -6.00
CA HIS A 67 -4.09 20.82 -7.07
C HIS A 67 -3.46 21.53 -8.26
N GLN A 68 -2.39 22.30 -8.05
CA GLN A 68 -1.66 22.95 -9.15
C GLN A 68 -0.74 21.98 -9.91
N ARG A 69 -0.24 20.94 -9.23
CA ARG A 69 0.82 20.06 -9.74
C ARG A 69 0.35 18.65 -10.09
N GLY A 70 -0.92 18.34 -9.82
CA GLY A 70 -1.42 16.98 -9.81
C GLY A 70 -2.91 16.86 -10.10
N GLN A 71 -3.34 15.61 -10.19
CA GLN A 71 -4.73 15.23 -10.45
C GLN A 71 -5.27 14.42 -9.28
N ASN A 72 -6.52 14.67 -8.91
CA ASN A 72 -7.19 13.90 -7.87
C ASN A 72 -7.32 12.42 -8.28
N VAL A 73 -7.19 11.53 -7.31
CA VAL A 73 -7.56 10.13 -7.47
C VAL A 73 -9.09 10.02 -7.41
N PRO A 74 -9.78 9.51 -8.45
CA PRO A 74 -11.24 9.61 -8.54
C PRO A 74 -12.01 8.96 -7.38
N TRP A 75 -11.44 7.94 -6.75
CA TRP A 75 -12.07 7.19 -5.66
C TRP A 75 -11.58 7.58 -4.27
N CYS A 76 -10.64 8.53 -4.12
CA CYS A 76 -10.11 8.94 -2.82
C CYS A 76 -9.86 10.45 -2.83
N SER A 77 -10.67 11.21 -2.09
CA SER A 77 -10.64 12.69 -2.04
C SER A 77 -9.33 13.28 -1.53
N GLU A 78 -8.56 12.49 -0.79
CA GLU A 78 -7.27 12.81 -0.21
C GLU A 78 -6.13 12.33 -1.12
N GLY A 79 -6.42 11.55 -2.15
CA GLY A 79 -5.46 10.97 -3.07
C GLY A 79 -5.12 11.89 -4.23
N PHE A 80 -3.82 12.01 -4.54
CA PHE A 80 -3.30 12.80 -5.66
C PHE A 80 -2.32 11.98 -6.49
N THR A 81 -2.35 12.20 -7.80
CA THR A 81 -1.38 11.72 -8.78
C THR A 81 -0.55 12.90 -9.27
N LEU A 82 0.76 12.72 -9.37
CA LEU A 82 1.69 13.75 -9.84
C LEU A 82 2.37 13.27 -11.13
N GLU A 83 2.59 14.20 -12.06
CA GLU A 83 3.23 13.91 -13.35
C GLU A 83 4.74 13.63 -13.23
N SER A 84 5.39 14.17 -12.19
CA SER A 84 6.82 13.95 -11.92
C SER A 84 7.10 13.61 -10.46
N ASP A 85 8.00 12.64 -10.26
CA ASP A 85 8.40 12.10 -8.95
C ASP A 85 9.59 12.87 -8.36
N THR A 86 9.40 14.15 -8.07
CA THR A 86 10.42 14.91 -7.34
C THR A 86 10.38 14.52 -5.86
N SER A 87 11.13 13.48 -5.48
CA SER A 87 11.54 13.15 -4.11
C SER A 87 10.47 13.34 -3.04
N LEU A 88 9.23 12.87 -3.27
CA LEU A 88 8.10 13.06 -2.36
C LEU A 88 8.37 12.52 -0.95
N GLY A 89 9.20 11.47 -0.84
CA GLY A 89 9.60 10.93 0.45
C GLY A 89 10.61 11.77 1.23
N GLN A 90 11.22 12.80 0.62
CA GLN A 90 12.31 13.59 1.18
C GLN A 90 11.91 15.03 1.52
N THR A 91 10.61 15.37 1.44
CA THR A 91 10.14 16.73 1.75
C THR A 91 9.85 16.89 3.24
N ILE A 92 9.85 18.15 3.71
CA ILE A 92 9.51 18.48 5.10
C ILE A 92 8.07 18.08 5.41
N GLU A 93 7.15 18.31 4.48
CA GLU A 93 5.73 17.95 4.61
C GLU A 93 5.56 16.43 4.79
N HIS A 94 6.35 15.62 4.07
CA HIS A 94 6.37 14.18 4.29
C HIS A 94 6.94 13.82 5.66
N ALA A 95 8.04 14.43 6.08
CA ALA A 95 8.64 14.19 7.39
C ALA A 95 7.68 14.57 8.54
N MET A 96 6.88 15.61 8.35
CA MET A 96 5.82 16.03 9.28
C MET A 96 4.53 15.19 9.15
N GLY A 97 4.49 14.18 8.29
CA GLY A 97 3.31 13.31 8.15
C GLY A 97 2.10 13.95 7.47
N ALA A 98 2.27 15.08 6.76
CA ALA A 98 1.20 15.78 6.05
C ALA A 98 0.57 14.92 4.94
N TYR A 99 1.33 13.96 4.40
CA TYR A 99 0.85 12.97 3.45
C TYR A 99 1.64 11.67 3.54
N TYR A 100 1.06 10.62 2.96
CA TYR A 100 1.65 9.31 2.81
C TYR A 100 1.91 9.03 1.32
N VAL A 101 3.14 8.65 0.95
CA VAL A 101 3.46 8.25 -0.43
C VAL A 101 3.00 6.81 -0.64
N GLN A 102 1.95 6.61 -1.44
CA GLN A 102 1.40 5.28 -1.74
C GLN A 102 0.74 5.26 -3.12
N ALA A 103 0.71 4.06 -3.72
CA ALA A 103 -0.01 3.84 -4.96
C ALA A 103 -1.52 4.09 -4.78
N LYS A 104 -2.21 4.37 -5.89
CA LYS A 104 -3.66 4.64 -5.93
C LYS A 104 -4.52 3.44 -5.55
N ALA A 105 -4.12 2.23 -5.95
CA ALA A 105 -4.94 1.03 -5.78
C ALA A 105 -5.15 0.67 -4.29
N PRO A 106 -4.13 0.67 -3.42
CA PRO A 106 -4.33 0.47 -1.98
C PRO A 106 -5.31 1.44 -1.32
N MET A 107 -5.47 2.66 -1.85
CA MET A 107 -6.40 3.64 -1.29
C MET A 107 -7.85 3.13 -1.34
N LEU A 108 -8.22 2.48 -2.45
CA LEU A 108 -9.58 1.99 -2.69
C LEU A 108 -10.03 0.98 -1.63
N ALA A 109 -9.12 0.13 -1.13
CA ALA A 109 -9.45 -0.88 -0.14
C ALA A 109 -10.02 -0.25 1.15
N VAL A 110 -9.49 0.90 1.56
CA VAL A 110 -9.97 1.60 2.76
C VAL A 110 -11.22 2.41 2.48
N GLU A 111 -11.37 2.97 1.27
CA GLU A 111 -12.60 3.64 0.85
C GLU A 111 -13.79 2.66 0.81
N VAL A 112 -13.57 1.42 0.37
CA VAL A 112 -14.57 0.35 0.43
C VAL A 112 -14.81 -0.13 1.86
N LEU A 113 -13.74 -0.23 2.67
CA LEU A 113 -13.87 -0.56 4.09
C LEU A 113 -14.72 0.46 4.83
N ALA A 114 -14.63 1.75 4.47
CA ALA A 114 -15.39 2.87 5.03
C ALA A 114 -15.46 2.89 6.57
N PRO A 115 -14.32 2.84 7.28
CA PRO A 115 -14.30 2.81 8.74
C PRO A 115 -14.83 4.12 9.34
N GLN A 116 -15.59 4.01 10.42
CA GLN A 116 -16.24 5.15 11.07
C GLN A 116 -15.56 5.51 12.40
N PRO A 117 -15.60 6.78 12.81
CA PRO A 117 -15.18 7.19 14.15
C PRO A 117 -15.86 6.34 15.24
N GLY A 118 -15.07 5.89 16.22
CA GLY A 118 -15.52 5.07 17.34
C GLY A 118 -15.56 3.55 17.11
N GLU A 119 -15.45 3.08 15.86
CA GLU A 119 -15.43 1.63 15.54
C GLU A 119 -14.15 0.95 16.04
N ARG A 120 -14.22 -0.39 16.15
CA ARG A 120 -13.07 -1.27 16.35
C ARG A 120 -12.72 -1.90 15.00
N VAL A 121 -11.58 -1.52 14.46
CA VAL A 121 -11.10 -1.95 13.14
C VAL A 121 -9.79 -2.70 13.29
N ILE A 122 -9.61 -3.77 12.51
CA ILE A 122 -8.33 -4.49 12.41
C ILE A 122 -7.79 -4.43 10.99
N ASP A 123 -6.51 -4.10 10.85
CA ASP A 123 -5.71 -4.33 9.64
C ASP A 123 -4.79 -5.52 9.89
N LEU A 124 -5.10 -6.66 9.26
CA LEU A 124 -4.44 -7.94 9.55
C LEU A 124 -3.01 -8.03 8.99
N CYS A 125 -2.65 -7.22 8.01
CA CYS A 125 -1.35 -7.23 7.31
C CYS A 125 -0.87 -5.80 7.09
N ALA A 126 -0.76 -5.05 8.19
CA ALA A 126 -0.73 -3.61 8.19
C ALA A 126 0.54 -2.99 7.61
N ALA A 127 1.70 -3.66 7.62
CA ALA A 127 2.93 -3.03 7.16
C ALA A 127 2.91 -2.81 5.63
N PRO A 128 3.50 -1.70 5.14
CA PRO A 128 4.26 -0.69 5.89
C PRO A 128 3.41 0.40 6.59
N GLY A 129 2.08 0.35 6.55
CA GLY A 129 1.20 1.26 7.28
C GLY A 129 0.33 2.18 6.43
N GLY A 130 0.40 2.12 5.10
CA GLY A 130 -0.37 3.02 4.22
C GLY A 130 -1.88 2.93 4.41
N LYS A 131 -2.42 1.71 4.48
CA LYS A 131 -3.86 1.46 4.72
C LYS A 131 -4.23 1.73 6.18
N ALA A 132 -3.45 1.24 7.14
CA ALA A 132 -3.65 1.52 8.57
C ALA A 132 -3.71 3.03 8.89
N THR A 133 -2.81 3.85 8.33
CA THR A 133 -2.86 5.32 8.50
C THR A 133 -4.07 5.96 7.83
N GLN A 134 -4.61 5.35 6.76
CA GLN A 134 -5.84 5.83 6.12
C GLN A 134 -7.07 5.46 6.94
N ILE A 135 -7.10 4.25 7.50
CA ILE A 135 -8.13 3.80 8.44
C ILE A 135 -8.19 4.75 9.64
N ALA A 136 -7.05 5.02 10.28
CA ALA A 136 -6.97 5.93 11.42
C ALA A 136 -7.46 7.35 11.08
N ALA A 137 -7.17 7.83 9.87
CA ALA A 137 -7.62 9.13 9.40
C ALA A 137 -9.14 9.20 9.20
N HIS A 138 -9.75 8.18 8.59
CA HIS A 138 -11.21 8.06 8.47
C HIS A 138 -11.88 7.93 9.84
N MET A 139 -11.26 7.20 10.78
CA MET A 139 -11.72 7.08 12.16
C MET A 139 -11.44 8.31 13.02
N GLN A 140 -10.79 9.36 12.48
CA GLN A 140 -10.44 10.59 13.20
C GLN A 140 -9.69 10.34 14.52
N ASN A 141 -8.78 9.37 14.55
CA ASN A 141 -8.07 8.95 15.77
C ASN A 141 -9.02 8.58 16.94
N SER A 142 -10.22 8.08 16.66
CA SER A 142 -11.18 7.61 17.67
C SER A 142 -11.44 6.11 17.53
N GLY A 143 -12.02 5.48 18.55
CA GLY A 143 -12.22 4.02 18.56
C GLY A 143 -10.91 3.25 18.72
N LEU A 144 -10.82 2.07 18.09
CA LEU A 144 -9.65 1.18 18.19
C LEU A 144 -9.21 0.71 16.80
N LEU A 145 -7.94 0.94 16.47
CA LEU A 145 -7.27 0.33 15.33
C LEU A 145 -6.28 -0.74 15.80
N LEU A 146 -6.55 -2.02 15.57
CA LEU A 146 -5.55 -3.07 15.76
C LEU A 146 -4.75 -3.26 14.45
N ALA A 147 -3.49 -2.82 14.44
CA ALA A 147 -2.59 -3.00 13.33
C ALA A 147 -1.70 -4.22 13.57
N ASN A 148 -1.99 -5.32 12.86
CA ASN A 148 -1.23 -6.56 12.94
C ASN A 148 -0.26 -6.69 11.78
N GLU A 149 0.98 -7.12 12.05
CA GLU A 149 1.92 -7.53 11.02
C GLU A 149 2.63 -8.83 11.46
N PRO A 150 2.37 -9.97 10.79
CA PRO A 150 2.99 -11.24 11.16
C PRO A 150 4.52 -11.27 11.01
N GLN A 151 5.07 -10.49 10.07
CA GLN A 151 6.50 -10.46 9.77
C GLN A 151 7.23 -9.39 10.59
N ARG A 152 7.95 -9.84 11.62
CA ARG A 152 8.75 -8.97 12.51
C ARG A 152 9.66 -7.97 11.77
N LYS A 153 10.23 -8.35 10.62
CA LYS A 153 11.12 -7.49 9.83
C LYS A 153 10.43 -6.23 9.27
N ARG A 154 9.10 -6.26 9.11
CA ARG A 154 8.31 -5.15 8.55
C ARG A 154 7.74 -4.24 9.64
N MET A 155 7.78 -4.67 10.91
CA MET A 155 7.30 -3.90 12.06
C MET A 155 7.92 -2.51 12.18
N PRO A 156 9.26 -2.30 12.04
CA PRO A 156 9.83 -0.96 12.20
C PRO A 156 9.26 0.06 11.22
N ALA A 157 8.98 -0.36 9.98
CA ALA A 157 8.37 0.51 8.98
C ALA A 157 6.91 0.85 9.34
N LEU A 158 6.14 -0.13 9.83
CA LEU A 158 4.78 0.09 10.32
C LEU A 158 4.76 1.10 11.47
N VAL A 159 5.58 0.88 12.50
CA VAL A 159 5.67 1.76 13.68
C VAL A 159 6.05 3.17 13.27
N GLY A 160 7.16 3.33 12.54
CA GLY A 160 7.64 4.64 12.13
C GLY A 160 6.64 5.42 11.27
N ASN A 161 5.85 4.73 10.44
CA ASN A 161 4.82 5.38 9.65
C ASN A 161 3.57 5.77 10.46
N LEU A 162 3.12 4.92 11.40
CA LEU A 162 1.99 5.26 12.28
C LEU A 162 2.35 6.45 13.17
N GLU A 163 3.56 6.46 13.75
CA GLU A 163 4.07 7.56 14.57
C GLU A 163 4.19 8.84 13.76
N ARG A 164 4.87 8.79 12.60
CA ARG A 164 5.04 9.96 11.71
C ARG A 164 3.71 10.55 11.27
N CYS A 165 2.70 9.71 11.01
CA CYS A 165 1.37 10.16 10.62
C CYS A 165 0.48 10.60 11.80
N GLY A 166 0.96 10.47 13.05
CA GLY A 166 0.22 10.85 14.25
C GLY A 166 -1.00 9.98 14.52
N VAL A 167 -0.91 8.69 14.24
CA VAL A 167 -1.97 7.73 14.56
C VAL A 167 -1.95 7.44 16.06
N ALA A 168 -3.00 7.81 16.77
CA ALA A 168 -3.06 7.74 18.24
C ALA A 168 -3.95 6.61 18.78
N ASN A 169 -4.92 6.13 17.99
CA ASN A 169 -5.92 5.14 18.40
C ASN A 169 -5.52 3.69 18.09
N HIS A 170 -4.22 3.38 18.06
CA HIS A 170 -3.74 2.09 17.54
C HIS A 170 -3.13 1.17 18.60
N VAL A 171 -3.27 -0.14 18.37
CA VAL A 171 -2.56 -1.21 19.08
C VAL A 171 -1.80 -2.03 18.06
N LEU A 172 -0.52 -2.30 18.34
CA LEU A 172 0.34 -3.11 17.49
C LEU A 172 0.35 -4.56 17.96
N THR A 173 0.24 -5.49 17.01
CA THR A 173 0.42 -6.92 17.28
C THR A 173 1.28 -7.57 16.21
N GLN A 174 1.95 -8.66 16.60
CA GLN A 174 2.76 -9.48 15.69
C GLN A 174 2.32 -10.94 15.83
N ALA A 175 1.22 -11.30 15.18
CA ALA A 175 0.66 -12.64 15.25
C ALA A 175 0.15 -13.12 13.88
N PRO A 176 0.07 -14.44 13.66
CA PRO A 176 -0.72 -14.99 12.55
C PRO A 176 -2.19 -14.54 12.70
N GLY A 177 -2.82 -14.10 11.61
CA GLY A 177 -4.23 -13.67 11.67
C GLY A 177 -5.19 -14.76 12.17
N THR A 178 -4.88 -16.03 11.86
CA THR A 178 -5.61 -17.20 12.36
C THR A 178 -5.55 -17.35 13.88
N MET A 179 -4.50 -16.86 14.53
CA MET A 179 -4.41 -16.81 15.99
C MET A 179 -5.33 -15.73 16.54
N LEU A 180 -5.29 -14.52 15.96
CA LEU A 180 -6.13 -13.39 16.40
C LEU A 180 -7.63 -13.73 16.31
N ALA A 181 -8.05 -14.43 15.26
CA ALA A 181 -9.43 -14.89 15.11
C ALA A 181 -9.92 -15.76 16.28
N ARG A 182 -9.03 -16.51 16.95
CA ARG A 182 -9.37 -17.34 18.12
C ARG A 182 -9.57 -16.51 19.39
N TYR A 183 -8.82 -15.42 19.53
CA TYR A 183 -8.84 -14.57 20.72
C TYR A 183 -9.89 -13.45 20.63
N PHE A 184 -10.28 -13.05 19.42
CA PHE A 184 -11.20 -11.93 19.16
C PHE A 184 -12.44 -12.36 18.36
N PRO A 185 -13.23 -13.36 18.81
CA PRO A 185 -14.44 -13.75 18.11
C PRO A 185 -15.48 -12.62 18.14
N ASN A 186 -16.02 -12.25 16.97
CA ASN A 186 -17.05 -11.21 16.81
C ASN A 186 -16.72 -9.87 17.50
N PHE A 187 -15.43 -9.52 17.58
CA PHE A 187 -14.97 -8.35 18.33
C PHE A 187 -14.85 -7.08 17.48
N PHE A 188 -14.45 -7.20 16.21
CA PHE A 188 -14.23 -6.06 15.33
C PHE A 188 -15.47 -5.73 14.53
N ASP A 189 -15.74 -4.44 14.40
CA ASP A 189 -16.83 -3.92 13.58
C ASP A 189 -16.43 -3.98 12.08
N ARG A 190 -15.12 -3.83 11.79
CA ARG A 190 -14.57 -4.00 10.44
C ARG A 190 -13.21 -4.71 10.44
N ILE A 191 -12.96 -5.48 9.37
CA ILE A 191 -11.73 -6.25 9.18
C ILE A 191 -11.19 -5.96 7.79
N LEU A 192 -9.95 -5.46 7.72
CA LEU A 192 -9.20 -5.35 6.48
C LEU A 192 -8.19 -6.49 6.36
N VAL A 193 -8.23 -7.21 5.24
CA VAL A 193 -7.28 -8.27 4.91
C VAL A 193 -6.62 -7.98 3.57
N ASP A 194 -5.47 -7.33 3.61
CA ASP A 194 -4.58 -7.21 2.47
C ASP A 194 -3.61 -8.41 2.46
N ALA A 195 -4.12 -9.55 1.99
CA ALA A 195 -3.36 -10.80 2.05
C ALA A 195 -2.08 -10.73 1.19
N PRO A 196 -0.98 -11.38 1.61
CA PRO A 196 0.16 -11.58 0.74
C PRO A 196 -0.28 -12.34 -0.52
N CYS A 197 0.02 -11.78 -1.69
CA CYS A 197 -0.34 -12.32 -3.00
C CYS A 197 0.91 -12.55 -3.86
N SER A 198 0.72 -13.14 -5.05
CA SER A 198 1.75 -13.33 -6.08
C SER A 198 2.49 -12.03 -6.45
N GLY A 199 1.85 -10.88 -6.24
CA GLY A 199 2.45 -9.57 -6.46
C GLY A 199 2.48 -9.15 -7.93
N ASP A 200 1.67 -9.76 -8.79
CA ASP A 200 1.67 -9.52 -10.24
C ASP A 200 1.45 -8.05 -10.60
N GLY A 201 0.58 -7.35 -9.86
CA GLY A 201 0.34 -5.92 -10.01
C GLY A 201 1.49 -5.01 -9.57
N ILE A 202 2.51 -5.55 -8.89
CA ILE A 202 3.70 -4.82 -8.44
C ILE A 202 4.77 -4.79 -9.53
N VAL A 203 4.73 -5.71 -10.50
CA VAL A 203 5.74 -5.81 -11.59
C VAL A 203 5.92 -4.48 -12.33
N ARG A 204 4.83 -3.72 -12.52
CA ARG A 204 4.87 -2.39 -13.14
C ARG A 204 5.71 -1.37 -12.35
N LYS A 205 5.77 -1.53 -11.02
CA LYS A 205 6.52 -0.66 -10.08
C LYS A 205 7.93 -1.20 -9.81
N ASP A 206 8.08 -2.51 -9.67
CA ASP A 206 9.35 -3.19 -9.42
C ASP A 206 9.44 -4.46 -10.26
N GLN A 207 10.11 -4.36 -11.40
CA GLN A 207 10.29 -5.47 -12.33
C GLN A 207 11.12 -6.62 -11.74
N ASN A 208 11.86 -6.40 -10.64
CA ASN A 208 12.57 -7.48 -9.96
C ASN A 208 11.60 -8.52 -9.35
N MET A 209 10.31 -8.18 -9.16
CA MET A 209 9.30 -9.12 -8.68
C MET A 209 9.08 -10.29 -9.64
N LEU A 210 9.34 -10.11 -10.94
CA LEU A 210 9.27 -11.18 -11.95
C LEU A 210 10.18 -12.37 -11.63
N ALA A 211 11.26 -12.12 -10.90
CA ALA A 211 12.20 -13.15 -10.51
C ALA A 211 11.60 -14.21 -9.55
N TYR A 212 10.52 -13.85 -8.86
CA TYR A 212 9.76 -14.70 -7.93
C TYR A 212 8.45 -15.20 -8.53
N TRP A 213 8.09 -14.74 -9.72
CA TRP A 213 6.89 -15.16 -10.41
C TRP A 213 7.09 -16.50 -11.14
N SER A 214 6.07 -17.35 -11.05
CA SER A 214 5.88 -18.52 -11.91
C SER A 214 4.39 -18.69 -12.26
N PRO A 215 4.06 -19.33 -13.39
CA PRO A 215 2.66 -19.62 -13.75
C PRO A 215 1.92 -20.51 -12.75
N GLN A 216 2.65 -21.21 -11.86
CA GLN A 216 2.08 -22.08 -10.83
C GLN A 216 1.66 -21.29 -9.57
N ASP A 217 2.17 -20.06 -9.42
CA ASP A 217 1.88 -19.16 -8.31
C ASP A 217 0.80 -18.11 -8.67
N ALA A 218 0.29 -18.14 -9.92
CA ALA A 218 -0.63 -17.17 -10.52
C ALA A 218 -2.08 -17.68 -10.63
#